data_AF-A0A2J8TMA8-F1
#
_entry.id   AF-A0A2J8TMA8-F1
#
_cell.length_a   1.000
_cell.length_b   1.000
_cell.length_c   1.000
_cell.angle_alpha   90.00
_cell.angle_beta   90.00
_cell.angle_gamma   90.00
#
_symmetry.space_group_name_H-M   'P 1'
#
loop_
_entity.id
_entity.type
_entity.pdbx_description
1 polymer ?
#
loop_
_entity_poly.entity_id
_entity_poly.type
_entity_poly.pdbx_seq_one_letter_code
_entity_poly.pdbx_strand_id
1 'polypeptide(L)'
;ASLLKVHLQLHGFSVFIDVEKLEAGKFEDKLIQSVMGARNFVLVLSPGALDKCMQDHDCKDWVHKEIVTALSCGKNIVPIIDGFEWPEPQVLPEDMQAVLTFNGIK
;
A
#
# COMPACT_ATOMS: atom_id res chain seq x y z
N ALA A 1 -0.35 -2.22 -12.33
CA ALA A 1 0.81 -2.33 -11.42
C ALA A 1 2.11 -2.82 -12.10
N SER A 2 2.09 -3.83 -12.98
CA SER A 2 3.32 -4.41 -13.60
C SER A 2 4.17 -3.43 -14.43
N LEU A 3 3.56 -2.43 -15.07
CA LEU A 3 4.26 -1.39 -15.85
C LEU A 3 5.19 -0.51 -15.00
N LEU A 4 4.74 -0.12 -13.80
CA LEU A 4 5.54 0.68 -12.85
C LEU A 4 6.80 -0.07 -12.43
N LYS A 5 6.66 -1.37 -12.13
CA LYS A 5 7.80 -2.23 -11.81
C LYS A 5 8.83 -2.23 -12.93
N VAL A 6 8.42 -2.48 -14.17
CA VAL A 6 9.35 -2.51 -15.31
C VAL A 6 10.05 -1.17 -15.48
N HIS A 7 9.31 -0.07 -15.40
CA HIS A 7 9.88 1.27 -15.58
C HIS A 7 10.89 1.65 -14.49
N LEU A 8 10.58 1.34 -13.22
CA LEU A 8 11.47 1.58 -12.09
C LEU A 8 12.70 0.67 -12.12
N GLN A 9 12.54 -0.60 -12.50
CA GLN A 9 13.67 -1.52 -12.68
C GLN A 9 14.60 -1.07 -13.81
N LEU A 10 14.06 -0.53 -14.91
CA LEU A 10 14.87 0.04 -16.00
C LEU A 10 15.69 1.25 -15.55
N HIS A 11 15.20 1.99 -14.55
CA HIS A 11 15.93 3.11 -13.94
C HIS A 11 16.84 2.68 -12.77
N GLY A 12 17.05 1.38 -12.55
CA GLY A 12 17.94 0.85 -11.53
C GLY A 12 17.35 0.76 -10.12
N PHE A 13 16.03 0.98 -9.96
CA PHE A 13 15.37 0.79 -8.68
C PHE A 13 14.99 -0.68 -8.46
N SER A 14 15.32 -1.19 -7.27
CA SER A 14 14.80 -2.48 -6.82
C SER A 14 13.33 -2.30 -6.42
N VAL A 15 12.42 -2.93 -7.16
CA VAL A 15 10.98 -2.88 -6.91
C VAL A 15 10.47 -4.25 -6.53
N PHE A 16 9.85 -4.30 -5.35
CA PHE A 16 9.07 -5.44 -4.91
C PHE A 16 7.60 -5.19 -5.30
N ILE A 17 7.01 -6.13 -6.03
CA ILE A 17 5.57 -6.14 -6.30
C ILE A 17 5.09 -7.55 -6.01
N ASP A 18 4.07 -7.66 -5.18
CA ASP A 18 3.49 -8.95 -4.86
C ASP A 18 2.32 -9.21 -5.81
N VAL A 19 2.54 -10.09 -6.79
CA VAL A 19 1.52 -10.54 -7.74
C VAL A 19 1.20 -11.98 -7.39
N GLU A 20 0.42 -12.14 -6.32
CA GLU A 20 -0.33 -13.34 -5.93
C GLU A 20 0.43 -14.65 -5.60
N LYS A 21 -0.07 -15.31 -4.55
CA LYS A 21 0.07 -16.73 -4.17
C LYS A 21 1.36 -17.13 -3.45
N LEU A 22 1.51 -16.68 -2.21
CA LEU A 22 2.27 -17.43 -1.21
C LEU A 22 1.36 -17.80 -0.05
N GLU A 23 1.44 -19.07 0.37
CA GLU A 23 0.58 -19.71 1.36
C GLU A 23 0.44 -18.85 2.64
N ALA A 24 -0.81 -18.67 3.08
CA ALA A 24 -1.32 -17.66 4.01
C ALA A 24 -0.73 -17.64 5.45
N GLY A 25 0.43 -18.28 5.70
CA GLY A 25 1.08 -18.31 7.00
C GLY A 25 2.47 -17.66 7.08
N LYS A 26 3.22 -17.57 5.97
CA LYS A 26 4.59 -16.98 5.94
C LYS A 26 4.67 -15.69 5.13
N PHE A 27 3.54 -15.27 4.58
CA PHE A 27 3.44 -14.09 3.73
C PHE A 27 3.52 -12.81 4.53
N GLU A 28 2.81 -12.76 5.66
CA GLU A 28 2.71 -11.58 6.52
C GLU A 28 4.08 -11.07 6.98
N ASP A 29 4.90 -11.95 7.54
CA ASP A 29 6.27 -11.59 7.98
C ASP A 29 7.12 -11.06 6.83
N LYS A 30 7.05 -11.70 5.65
CA LYS A 30 7.83 -11.26 4.48
C LYS A 30 7.33 -9.93 3.91
N LEU A 31 6.03 -9.71 3.90
CA LEU A 31 5.42 -8.48 3.43
C LEU A 31 5.83 -7.31 4.32
N ILE A 32 5.63 -7.46 5.64
CA ILE A 32 6.01 -6.46 6.63
C ILE A 32 7.51 -6.18 6.56
N GLN A 33 8.36 -7.22 6.51
CA GLN A 33 9.81 -7.03 6.36
C GLN A 33 10.19 -6.34 5.05
N SER A 34 9.46 -6.60 3.96
CA SER A 34 9.69 -5.93 2.68
C SER A 34 9.34 -4.45 2.76
N VAL A 35 8.20 -4.10 3.37
CA VAL A 35 7.79 -2.71 3.63
C VAL A 35 8.79 -2.02 4.55
N MET A 36 9.22 -2.68 5.63
CA MET A 36 10.23 -2.15 6.57
C MET A 36 11.60 -1.95 5.92
N GLY A 37 12.01 -2.85 5.01
CA GLY A 37 13.27 -2.74 4.27
C GLY A 37 13.23 -1.71 3.13
N ALA A 38 12.05 -1.40 2.61
CA ALA A 38 11.89 -0.43 1.53
C ALA A 38 12.11 1.01 2.02
N ARG A 39 12.65 1.86 1.14
CA ARG A 39 12.78 3.31 1.39
C ARG A 39 11.53 4.09 0.99
N ASN A 40 10.92 3.69 -0.12
CA ASN A 40 9.73 4.30 -0.67
C ASN A 40 8.62 3.26 -0.71
N PHE A 41 7.38 3.69 -0.47
CA PHE A 41 6.19 2.86 -0.52
C PHE A 41 5.26 3.43 -1.60
N VAL A 42 5.09 2.71 -2.70
CA VAL A 42 4.23 3.16 -3.80
C VAL A 42 2.88 2.48 -3.65
N LEU A 43 1.84 3.28 -3.37
CA LEU A 43 0.49 2.78 -3.17
C LEU A 43 -0.32 2.97 -4.45
N VAL A 44 -0.71 1.89 -5.11
CA VAL A 44 -1.54 1.97 -6.32
C VAL A 44 -3.01 1.97 -5.92
N LEU A 45 -3.68 3.09 -6.13
CA LEU A 45 -5.09 3.31 -5.86
C LEU A 45 -5.88 3.15 -7.16
N SER A 46 -6.32 1.92 -7.43
CA SER A 46 -7.29 1.61 -8.49
C SER A 46 -8.73 1.79 -7.99
N PRO A 47 -9.77 1.79 -8.85
CA PRO A 47 -11.15 1.89 -8.40
C PRO A 47 -11.46 0.77 -7.40
N GLY A 48 -11.98 1.13 -6.21
CA GLY A 48 -12.28 0.18 -5.13
C GLY A 48 -11.07 -0.37 -4.37
N ALA A 49 -9.87 0.22 -4.51
CA ALA A 49 -8.64 -0.28 -3.87
C ALA A 49 -8.72 -0.31 -2.33
N LEU A 50 -9.41 0.66 -1.71
CA LEU A 50 -9.56 0.75 -0.26
C LEU A 50 -10.86 0.15 0.27
N ASP A 51 -11.75 -0.39 -0.58
CA ASP A 51 -13.07 -0.88 -0.16
C ASP A 51 -12.98 -1.99 0.90
N LYS A 52 -11.95 -2.84 0.80
CA LYS A 52 -11.71 -3.91 1.79
C LYS A 52 -11.10 -3.40 3.10
N CYS A 53 -10.47 -2.23 3.08
CA CYS A 53 -9.91 -1.60 4.26
C CYS A 53 -10.97 -0.78 5.02
N MET A 54 -12.08 -0.41 4.37
CA MET A 54 -13.17 0.29 5.03
C MET A 54 -13.73 -0.58 6.15
N GLN A 55 -13.82 -0.03 7.36
CA GLN A 55 -14.28 -0.72 8.58
C GLN A 55 -13.43 -1.94 9.00
N ASP A 56 -12.21 -2.11 8.47
CA ASP A 56 -11.31 -3.19 8.87
C ASP A 56 -10.56 -2.89 10.18
N HIS A 57 -11.30 -2.79 11.28
CA HIS A 57 -10.73 -2.48 12.61
C HIS A 57 -9.80 -3.57 13.15
N ASP A 58 -9.90 -4.79 12.63
CA ASP A 58 -9.03 -5.92 13.02
C ASP A 58 -7.73 -5.95 12.19
N CYS A 59 -7.53 -5.02 11.25
CA CYS A 59 -6.41 -4.99 10.31
C CYS A 59 -6.20 -6.36 9.63
N LYS A 60 -7.28 -6.99 9.14
CA LYS A 60 -7.22 -8.29 8.47
C LYS A 60 -6.79 -8.18 7.01
N ASP A 61 -7.06 -7.04 6.38
CA ASP A 61 -6.68 -6.84 4.99
C ASP A 61 -5.18 -6.56 4.85
N TRP A 62 -4.54 -7.14 3.84
CA TRP A 62 -3.10 -7.00 3.63
C TRP A 62 -2.72 -5.57 3.23
N VAL A 63 -3.55 -4.90 2.41
CA VAL A 63 -3.32 -3.52 2.01
C VAL A 63 -3.38 -2.62 3.25
N HIS A 64 -4.33 -2.90 4.14
CA HIS A 64 -4.41 -2.20 5.42
C HIS A 64 -3.14 -2.38 6.25
N LYS A 65 -2.67 -3.63 6.43
CA LYS A 65 -1.41 -3.92 7.15
C LYS A 65 -0.20 -3.22 6.53
N GLU A 66 -0.09 -3.19 5.21
CA GLU A 66 1.01 -2.54 4.51
C GLU A 66 1.01 -1.03 4.74
N ILE A 67 -0.16 -0.38 4.61
CA ILE A 67 -0.30 1.07 4.82
C ILE A 67 0.06 1.43 6.26
N VAL A 68 -0.49 0.72 7.25
CA VAL A 68 -0.19 0.95 8.68
C VAL A 68 1.29 0.74 8.97
N THR A 69 1.90 -0.31 8.41
CA THR A 69 3.35 -0.56 8.56
C THR A 69 4.17 0.56 7.94
N ALA A 70 3.82 1.03 6.74
CA ALA A 70 4.51 2.11 6.05
C ALA A 70 4.40 3.43 6.84
N LEU A 71 3.22 3.73 7.37
CA LEU A 71 2.96 4.90 8.23
C LEU A 71 3.77 4.81 9.54
N SER A 72 3.71 3.68 10.23
CA SER A 72 4.43 3.44 11.48
C SER A 72 5.95 3.54 11.30
N CYS A 73 6.47 3.08 10.15
CA CYS A 73 7.88 3.20 9.82
C CYS A 73 8.28 4.56 9.23
N GLY A 74 7.34 5.50 9.07
CA GLY A 74 7.60 6.82 8.47
C GLY A 74 8.14 6.75 7.04
N LYS A 75 7.65 5.80 6.24
CA LYS A 75 8.09 5.63 4.85
C LYS A 75 7.62 6.79 3.98
N ASN A 76 8.35 7.02 2.88
CA ASN A 76 7.90 7.95 1.84
C ASN A 76 6.79 7.28 1.03
N ILE A 77 5.52 7.57 1.38
CA ILE A 77 4.34 7.02 0.71
C ILE A 77 4.01 7.87 -0.51
N VAL A 78 3.95 7.23 -1.68
CA VAL A 78 3.61 7.85 -2.97
C VAL A 78 2.35 7.18 -3.51
N PRO A 79 1.16 7.79 -3.32
CA PRO A 79 -0.08 7.29 -3.90
C PRO A 79 -0.09 7.52 -5.41
N ILE A 80 -0.46 6.51 -6.18
CA ILE A 80 -0.71 6.57 -7.63
C ILE A 80 -2.21 6.36 -7.82
N ILE A 81 -2.91 7.40 -8.25
CA ILE A 81 -4.36 7.43 -8.40
C ILE A 81 -4.71 7.05 -9.84
N ASP A 82 -5.29 5.88 -10.04
CA ASP A 82 -5.76 5.40 -11.33
C ASP A 82 -7.28 5.15 -11.27
N GLY A 83 -8.08 6.18 -11.57
CA GLY A 83 -9.54 6.10 -11.50
C GLY A 83 -10.12 5.90 -10.09
N PHE A 84 -9.33 6.12 -9.05
CA PHE A 84 -9.75 6.02 -7.66
C PHE A 84 -10.33 7.33 -7.13
N GLU A 85 -11.42 7.23 -6.36
CA GLU A 85 -12.01 8.33 -5.61
C GLU A 85 -11.69 8.17 -4.12
N TRP A 86 -11.21 9.26 -3.51
CA TRP A 86 -10.88 9.24 -2.08
C TRP A 86 -12.15 9.09 -1.24
N PRO A 87 -12.25 8.07 -0.38
CA PRO A 87 -13.39 7.90 0.51
C PRO A 87 -13.34 8.92 1.65
N GLU A 88 -14.46 9.06 2.37
CA GLU A 88 -14.48 9.90 3.56
C GLU A 88 -13.55 9.34 4.66
N PRO A 89 -12.79 10.18 5.38
CA PRO A 89 -11.88 9.71 6.43
C PRO A 89 -12.55 8.84 7.49
N GLN A 90 -13.82 9.12 7.79
CA GLN A 90 -14.64 8.40 8.78
C GLN A 90 -14.92 6.93 8.43
N VAL A 91 -14.82 6.53 7.16
CA VAL A 91 -15.02 5.12 6.77
C VAL A 91 -13.73 4.31 6.86
N LEU A 92 -12.58 4.98 6.93
CA LEU A 92 -11.28 4.36 7.09
C LEU A 92 -10.92 4.24 8.58
N PRO A 93 -10.30 3.12 8.99
CA PRO A 93 -9.68 2.97 10.30
C PRO A 93 -8.71 4.12 10.65
N GLU A 94 -8.72 4.55 11.92
CA GLU A 94 -7.96 5.73 12.39
C GLU A 94 -6.45 5.63 12.15
N ASP A 95 -5.91 4.42 12.19
CA ASP A 95 -4.50 4.09 11.97
C ASP A 95 -4.04 4.26 10.51
N MET A 96 -4.96 4.18 9.54
CA MET A 96 -4.64 4.40 8.13
C MET A 96 -5.10 5.74 7.57
N GLN A 97 -5.94 6.51 8.29
CA GLN A 97 -6.45 7.81 7.82
C GLN A 97 -5.35 8.80 7.41
N ALA A 98 -4.15 8.69 8.01
CA ALA A 98 -3.00 9.52 7.65
C ALA A 98 -2.59 9.36 6.17
N VAL A 99 -2.92 8.23 5.52
CA VAL A 99 -2.63 8.01 4.09
C VAL A 99 -3.31 9.04 3.18
N LEU A 100 -4.45 9.59 3.60
CA LEU A 100 -5.21 10.61 2.87
C LEU A 100 -4.47 11.96 2.78
N THR A 101 -3.48 12.19 3.65
CA THR A 101 -2.72 13.44 3.70
C THR A 101 -1.57 13.49 2.70
N PHE A 102 -1.22 12.37 2.07
CA PHE A 102 -0.13 12.28 1.12
C PHE A 102 -0.53 12.78 -0.27
N ASN A 103 0.40 13.48 -0.94
CA ASN A 103 0.17 13.98 -2.29
C ASN A 103 0.19 12.83 -3.30
N GLY A 104 -1.00 12.47 -3.81
CA GLY A 104 -1.15 11.47 -4.86
C GLY A 104 -0.80 12.01 -6.25
N ILE A 105 -0.20 11.15 -7.08
CA ILE A 105 0.08 11.39 -8.50
C ILE A 105 -1.09 10.81 -9.30
N LYS A 106 -1.61 11.58 -10.27
CA LYS A 106 -2.61 11.14 -11.26
C LYS A 106 -1.95 10.87 -12.60
#